data_AF-A0A1M5MDI7-F1
#
_entry.id   AF-A0A1M5MDI7-F1
#
_cell.length_a   1.000
_cell.length_b   1.000
_cell.length_c   1.000
_cell.angle_alpha   90.00
_cell.angle_beta   90.00
_cell.angle_gamma   90.00
#
_symmetry.space_group_name_H-M   'P 1'
#
loop_
_entity.id
_entity.type
_entity.pdbx_description
1 polymer ?
#
loop_
_entity_poly.entity_id
_entity_poly.type
_entity_poly.pdbx_seq_one_letter_code
_entity_poly.pdbx_strand_id
1 'polypeptide(L)'
;MTETIRIDLDEVKVHRNAGEYHFKGRARSSLGHEVVGHGPNLTNLVAILREENPHFEGLLEVYRGDTLCFNPMPLKTAFCKGPMPKQFRKETSA
;
A
#
# COMPACT_ATOMS: atom_id res chain seq x y z
N MET A 1 21.52 -4.09 -11.68
CA MET A 1 20.53 -4.66 -10.75
C MET A 1 19.35 -3.70 -10.72
N THR A 2 18.13 -4.19 -10.86
CA THR A 2 16.94 -3.34 -10.74
C THR A 2 16.74 -3.03 -9.26
N GLU A 3 16.73 -1.76 -8.89
CA GLU A 3 16.45 -1.36 -7.51
C GLU A 3 14.99 -1.70 -7.16
N THR A 4 14.77 -2.17 -5.93
CA THR A 4 13.43 -2.53 -5.46
C THR A 4 13.12 -1.86 -4.13
N ILE A 5 11.88 -1.41 -3.98
CA ILE A 5 11.31 -0.99 -2.69
C ILE A 5 10.37 -2.10 -2.25
N ARG A 6 10.67 -2.67 -1.09
CA ARG A 6 9.83 -3.69 -0.46
C ARG A 6 8.78 -3.02 0.41
N ILE A 7 7.53 -3.45 0.31
CA ILE A 7 6.44 -3.12 1.24
C ILE A 7 5.98 -4.38 1.94
N ASP A 8 6.06 -4.40 3.26
CA ASP A 8 5.47 -5.46 4.08
C ASP A 8 4.07 -5.05 4.54
N LEU A 9 3.12 -5.98 4.40
CA LEU A 9 1.76 -5.88 4.90
C LEU A 9 1.60 -6.77 6.13
N ASP A 10 1.23 -6.16 7.25
CA ASP A 10 0.93 -6.87 8.50
C ASP A 10 -0.20 -6.18 9.27
N GLU A 11 -0.43 -6.62 10.51
CA GLU A 11 -1.39 -6.00 11.42
C GLU A 11 -0.69 -5.61 12.72
N VAL A 12 -1.10 -4.46 13.27
CA VAL A 12 -0.63 -3.97 14.56
C VAL A 12 -1.77 -3.92 15.55
N LYS A 13 -1.47 -4.26 16.81
CA LYS A 13 -2.41 -4.13 17.93
C LYS A 13 -2.49 -2.67 18.33
N VAL A 14 -3.70 -2.12 18.31
CA VAL A 14 -4.02 -0.78 18.79
C VAL A 14 -4.88 -0.92 20.03
N HIS A 15 -4.34 -0.49 21.16
CA HIS A 15 -5.04 -0.52 22.44
C HIS A 15 -6.03 0.63 22.52
N ARG A 16 -7.27 0.31 22.84
CA ARG A 16 -8.28 1.31 23.21
C ARG A 16 -8.15 1.67 24.68
N ASN A 17 -7.91 0.66 25.52
CA ASN A 17 -7.71 0.75 26.96
C ASN A 17 -6.76 -0.38 27.42
N ALA A 18 -6.49 -0.47 28.74
CA ALA A 18 -5.63 -1.50 29.33
C ALA A 18 -6.07 -2.95 29.04
N GLY A 19 -7.38 -3.20 28.83
CA GLY A 19 -7.93 -4.54 28.59
C GLY A 19 -8.53 -4.78 27.20
N GLU A 20 -8.60 -3.77 26.34
CA GLU A 20 -9.26 -3.87 25.04
C GLU A 20 -8.33 -3.38 23.93
N TYR A 21 -8.14 -4.22 22.91
CA TYR A 21 -7.37 -3.90 21.72
C TYR A 21 -8.12 -4.35 20.47
N HIS A 22 -7.80 -3.71 19.36
CA HIS A 22 -8.21 -4.14 18.03
C HIS A 22 -6.99 -4.15 17.10
N PHE A 23 -7.08 -4.90 16.02
CA PHE A 23 -6.03 -4.91 15.01
C PHE A 23 -6.30 -3.83 13.96
N LYS A 24 -5.23 -3.17 13.51
CA LYS A 24 -5.24 -2.32 12.33
C LYS A 24 -4.27 -2.86 11.30
N GLY A 25 -4.66 -2.83 10.04
CA GLY A 25 -3.74 -3.13 8.95
C GLY A 25 -2.61 -2.10 8.94
N ARG A 26 -1.42 -2.54 8.59
CA ARG A 26 -0.24 -1.71 8.42
C ARG A 26 0.46 -2.07 7.11
N ALA A 27 0.95 -1.05 6.41
CA ALA A 27 1.88 -1.18 5.31
C ALA A 27 3.18 -0.46 5.69
N ARG A 28 4.33 -1.13 5.54
CA ARG A 28 5.65 -0.60 5.90
C ARG A 28 6.61 -0.75 4.72
N SER A 29 7.30 0.31 4.33
CA SER A 29 8.31 0.26 3.28
C SER A 29 9.72 -0.02 3.84
N SER A 30 10.59 -0.58 3.00
CA SER A 30 12.03 -0.74 3.29
C SER A 30 12.77 0.59 3.45
N LEU A 31 12.16 1.70 3.02
CA LEU A 31 12.69 3.06 3.19
C LEU A 31 12.26 3.70 4.53
N GLY A 32 11.49 2.98 5.36
CA GLY A 32 11.11 3.43 6.70
C GLY A 32 9.75 4.12 6.80
N HIS A 33 8.99 4.24 5.70
CA HIS A 33 7.63 4.79 5.74
C HIS A 33 6.64 3.75 6.25
N GLU A 34 5.67 4.20 7.05
CA GLU A 34 4.64 3.35 7.64
C GLU A 34 3.27 4.02 7.54
N VAL A 35 2.25 3.26 7.12
CA VAL A 35 0.85 3.68 7.12
C VAL A 35 0.01 2.64 7.86
N VAL A 36 -0.68 3.06 8.92
CA VAL A 36 -1.56 2.23 9.76
C VAL A 36 -3.00 2.73 9.68
N GLY A 37 -3.96 1.83 9.48
CA GLY A 37 -5.37 2.22 9.42
C GLY A 37 -6.31 1.13 8.92
N HIS A 38 -7.59 1.49 8.76
CA HIS A 38 -8.66 0.64 8.23
C HIS A 38 -8.95 0.89 6.74
N GLY A 39 -8.04 1.59 6.04
CA GLY A 39 -8.23 2.04 4.66
C GLY A 39 -7.28 1.37 3.66
N PRO A 40 -7.17 1.92 2.44
CA PRO A 40 -6.24 1.44 1.41
C PRO A 40 -4.79 1.83 1.76
N ASN A 41 -4.26 1.28 2.86
CA ASN A 41 -2.96 1.65 3.43
C ASN A 41 -1.82 1.51 2.41
N LEU A 42 -1.87 0.47 1.58
CA LEU A 42 -0.91 0.24 0.50
C LEU A 42 -0.93 1.37 -0.54
N THR A 43 -2.13 1.80 -0.99
CA THR A 43 -2.25 2.89 -1.97
C THR A 43 -1.75 4.22 -1.39
N ASN A 44 -2.06 4.50 -0.12
CA ASN A 44 -1.59 5.71 0.56
C ASN A 44 -0.06 5.71 0.71
N LEU A 45 0.52 4.58 1.14
CA LEU A 45 1.96 4.44 1.27
C LEU A 45 2.67 4.60 -0.07
N VAL A 46 2.14 4.00 -1.14
CA VAL A 46 2.71 4.11 -2.49
C VAL A 46 2.63 5.53 -3.02
N ALA A 47 1.58 6.28 -2.69
CA ALA A 47 1.48 7.70 -3.05
C ALA A 47 2.59 8.53 -2.37
N ILE A 48 2.82 8.34 -1.06
CA ILE A 48 3.91 8.99 -0.32
C ILE A 48 5.26 8.65 -0.94
N LEU A 49 5.54 7.35 -1.16
CA LEU A 49 6.79 6.90 -1.76
C LEU A 49 7.05 7.55 -3.13
N ARG A 50 6.01 7.73 -3.94
CA ARG A 50 6.13 8.37 -5.26
C ARG A 50 6.40 9.87 -5.16
N GLU A 51 5.73 10.55 -4.24
CA GLU A 51 5.92 11.98 -4.00
C GLU A 51 7.34 12.28 -3.51
N GLU A 52 7.85 11.46 -2.60
CA GLU A 52 9.18 11.63 -2.03
C GLU A 52 10.31 11.12 -2.94
N ASN A 53 10.01 10.20 -3.86
CA ASN A 53 11.00 9.59 -4.77
C ASN A 53 10.59 9.74 -6.25
N PRO A 54 10.49 10.97 -6.78
CA PRO A 54 10.00 11.22 -8.15
C PRO A 54 10.90 10.63 -9.25
N HIS A 55 12.19 10.45 -8.96
CA HIS A 55 13.19 9.93 -9.89
C HIS A 55 13.45 8.42 -9.77
N PHE A 56 12.74 7.73 -8.88
CA PHE A 56 12.90 6.29 -8.73
C PHE A 56 12.27 5.54 -9.91
N GLU A 57 13.08 4.77 -10.63
CA GLU A 57 12.68 3.95 -11.79
C GLU A 57 12.60 2.44 -11.45
N GLY A 58 12.81 2.08 -10.18
CA GLY A 58 12.80 0.70 -9.74
C GLY A 58 11.40 0.10 -9.57
N LEU A 59 11.39 -1.14 -9.06
CA LEU A 59 10.16 -1.89 -8.83
C LEU A 59 9.70 -1.81 -7.38
N LEU A 60 8.40 -1.95 -7.21
CA LEU A 60 7.73 -2.12 -5.93
C LEU A 60 7.39 -3.60 -5.77
N GLU A 61 7.82 -4.18 -4.66
CA GLU A 61 7.47 -5.55 -4.27
C GLU A 61 6.64 -5.51 -2.99
N VAL A 62 5.52 -6.22 -2.97
CA VAL A 62 4.57 -6.17 -1.85
C VAL A 62 4.46 -7.57 -1.25
N TYR A 63 4.79 -7.69 0.03
CA TYR A 63 4.83 -8.93 0.77
C TYR A 63 3.83 -8.96 1.91
N ARG A 64 3.39 -10.16 2.28
CA ARG A 64 2.74 -10.46 3.56
C ARG A 64 3.50 -11.62 4.19
N GLY A 65 4.32 -11.32 5.20
CA GLY A 65 5.36 -12.25 5.66
C GLY A 65 6.36 -12.53 4.55
N ASP A 66 6.57 -13.81 4.22
CA ASP A 66 7.47 -14.24 3.13
C ASP A 66 6.76 -14.39 1.78
N THR A 67 5.45 -14.14 1.73
CA THR A 67 4.65 -14.32 0.51
C THR A 67 4.57 -13.03 -0.30
N LEU A 68 5.01 -13.07 -1.55
CA LEU A 68 4.81 -11.98 -2.51
C LEU A 68 3.32 -11.91 -2.91
N CYS A 69 2.65 -10.82 -2.58
CA CYS A 69 1.20 -10.65 -2.78
C CYS A 69 0.83 -10.15 -4.18
N PHE A 70 1.74 -9.48 -4.87
CA PHE A 70 1.52 -8.89 -6.19
C PHE A 70 2.75 -9.07 -7.07
N ASN A 71 2.55 -9.12 -8.39
CA ASN A 71 3.66 -9.07 -9.32
C ASN A 71 4.46 -7.77 -9.12
N PRO A 72 5.81 -7.82 -9.09
CA PRO A 72 6.63 -6.62 -8.98
C PRO A 72 6.29 -5.61 -10.07
N MET A 73 6.11 -4.35 -9.71
CA MET A 73 5.61 -3.33 -10.63
C MET A 73 6.28 -1.97 -10.40
N PRO A 74 6.45 -1.12 -11.44
CA PRO A 74 7.11 0.17 -11.27
C PRO A 74 6.37 1.08 -10.27
N LEU A 75 7.11 1.74 -9.36
CA LEU A 75 6.51 2.64 -8.34
C LEU A 75 5.60 3.72 -8.95
N LYS A 76 5.98 4.24 -10.12
CA LYS A 76 5.26 5.30 -10.84
C LYS A 76 3.86 4.89 -11.28
N THR A 77 3.63 3.62 -11.58
CA THR A 77 2.35 3.10 -12.07
C THR A 77 1.62 2.24 -11.04
N ALA A 78 2.34 1.78 -10.01
CA ALA A 78 1.80 0.94 -8.95
C ALA A 78 0.57 1.56 -8.29
N PHE A 79 -0.52 0.79 -8.24
CA PHE A 79 -1.76 1.14 -7.53
C PHE A 79 -2.34 2.53 -7.83
N CYS A 80 -2.02 3.11 -9.00
CA CYS A 80 -2.70 4.30 -9.48
C CYS A 80 -4.19 3.99 -9.65
N LYS A 81 -5.06 4.92 -9.23
CA LYS A 81 -6.47 4.90 -9.61
C LYS A 81 -6.55 5.12 -11.12
N GLY A 82 -6.46 4.04 -11.90
CA GLY A 82 -6.84 4.05 -13.30
C GLY A 82 -8.33 4.41 -13.44
N PRO A 83 -8.81 4.71 -14.67
CA PRO A 83 -10.24 4.88 -14.89
C PRO A 83 -10.94 3.61 -14.39
N MET A 84 -11.84 3.77 -13.41
CA MET A 84 -12.58 2.64 -12.86
C MET A 84 -13.25 1.89 -14.02
N PRO A 85 -13.02 0.57 -14.18
CA PRO A 85 -13.60 -0.20 -15.27
C PRO A 85 -15.09 0.06 -15.35
N LYS A 86 -15.62 0.26 -16.57
CA LYS A 86 -17.03 0.67 -16.78
C LYS A 86 -18.01 -0.24 -16.00
N GLN A 87 -17.72 -1.53 -15.92
CA GLN A 87 -18.50 -2.55 -15.21
C GLN A 87 -18.66 -2.31 -13.69
N PHE A 88 -17.80 -1.50 -13.07
CA PHE A 88 -17.88 -1.15 -11.65
C PHE A 88 -18.33 0.30 -11.42
N ARG A 89 -18.58 1.08 -12.48
CA ARG A 89 -19.16 2.42 -12.35
C ARG A 89 -20.62 2.25 -11.98
N LYS A 90 -21.00 2.65 -10.76
CA LYS A 90 -22.41 2.91 -10.47
C LYS A 90 -22.86 4.00 -11.44
N GLU A 91 -23.74 3.65 -12.36
CA GLU A 91 -24.50 4.65 -13.10
C GLU A 91 -25.32 5.41 -12.06
N THR A 92 -24.93 6.65 -11.78
CA THR A 92 -25.79 7.55 -11.02
C THR A 92 -26.98 7.83 -11.92
N SER A 93 -28.06 7.06 -11.77
CA SER A 93 -29.36 7.39 -12.33
C SER A 93 -29.75 8.75 -11.76
N ALA A 94 -29.70 9.78 -12.61
CA ALA A 94 -30.30 11.09 -12.34
C ALA A 94 -31.81 11.01 -12.61
#